data_AF-A0A4R1R474-F1
#
_entry.id   AF-A0A4R1R474-F1
#
_cell.length_a   1.000
_cell.length_b   1.000
_cell.length_c   1.000
_cell.angle_alpha   90.00
_cell.angle_beta   90.00
_cell.angle_gamma   90.00
#
_symmetry.space_group_name_H-M   'P 1'
#
loop_
_entity.id
_entity.type
_entity.pdbx_description
1 polymer ?
#
loop_
_entity_poly.entity_id
_entity_poly.type
_entity_poly.pdbx_seq_one_letter_code
_entity_poly.pdbx_strand_id
1 'polypeptide(L)'
;MSFGNSKVFPFPAVQYIPMGISTVCQGPIHSNSPKATTPILITGMDIKNGANVLAQEYGVTLPEYLPDGGFPILALNLNIRDARYRGFTMTMTGRFAPGNYHYFTVPQRYFYKSKLFFEVYDQDAVTLLARYSFFMPQSNRLNNHPR
;
A
#
# COMPACT_ATOMS: atom_id res chain seq x y z
N MET A 1 -32.71 -2.21 4.24
CA MET A 1 -31.42 -2.38 3.54
C MET A 1 -30.39 -1.52 4.26
N SER A 2 -29.37 -2.12 4.89
CA SER A 2 -28.30 -1.35 5.54
C SER A 2 -27.29 -0.91 4.47
N PHE A 3 -27.28 0.38 4.15
CA PHE A 3 -26.30 0.94 3.22
C PHE A 3 -24.92 0.99 3.91
N GLY A 4 -24.14 -0.09 3.75
CA GLY A 4 -22.77 0.00 3.26
C GLY A 4 -21.65 0.46 4.20
N ASN A 5 -21.86 0.61 5.51
CA ASN A 5 -20.75 0.91 6.43
C ASN A 5 -20.12 -0.39 6.93
N SER A 6 -18.93 -0.73 6.43
CA SER A 6 -18.08 -1.73 7.10
C SER A 6 -17.31 -1.03 8.22
N LYS A 7 -16.95 -1.73 9.30
CA LYS A 7 -16.18 -1.11 10.39
C LYS A 7 -14.81 -0.55 9.91
N VAL A 8 -14.27 -1.09 8.81
CA VAL A 8 -13.04 -0.61 8.17
C VAL A 8 -13.28 0.65 7.33
N PHE A 9 -14.45 0.78 6.72
CA PHE A 9 -14.84 1.92 5.89
C PHE A 9 -16.00 2.67 6.55
N PRO A 10 -15.74 3.58 7.51
CA PRO A 10 -16.78 4.23 8.29
C PRO A 10 -17.66 5.20 7.49
N PHE A 11 -17.22 5.61 6.29
CA PHE A 11 -17.98 6.52 5.44
C PHE A 11 -18.77 5.74 4.36
N PRO A 12 -19.82 6.35 3.78
CA PRO A 12 -20.50 5.77 2.63
C PRO A 12 -19.55 5.50 1.45
N ALA A 13 -19.76 4.40 0.72
CA ALA A 13 -18.89 3.96 -0.37
C ALA A 13 -18.63 5.05 -1.43
N VAL A 14 -19.62 5.90 -1.74
CA VAL A 14 -19.50 7.02 -2.70
C VAL A 14 -18.48 8.09 -2.30
N GLN A 15 -18.10 8.16 -1.01
CA GLN A 15 -17.09 9.09 -0.52
C GLN A 15 -15.66 8.58 -0.65
N TYR A 16 -15.49 7.34 -1.11
CA TYR A 16 -14.18 6.75 -1.36
C TYR A 16 -13.90 6.69 -2.85
N ILE A 17 -12.63 6.90 -3.19
CA ILE A 17 -12.11 6.56 -4.52
C ILE A 17 -11.61 5.11 -4.45
N PRO A 18 -12.19 4.17 -5.20
CA PRO A 18 -11.64 2.82 -5.32
C PRO A 18 -10.28 2.87 -6.00
N MET A 19 -9.29 2.21 -5.41
CA MET A 19 -7.92 2.18 -5.91
C MET A 19 -7.66 0.79 -6.50
N GLY A 20 -7.63 0.69 -7.83
CA GLY A 20 -7.31 -0.56 -8.51
C GLY A 20 -5.91 -1.04 -8.15
N ILE A 21 -5.81 -2.23 -7.57
CA ILE A 21 -4.54 -2.87 -7.23
C ILE A 21 -4.02 -3.59 -8.47
N SER A 22 -2.81 -3.23 -8.90
CA SER A 22 -2.11 -3.94 -9.96
C SER A 22 -0.91 -4.66 -9.36
N THR A 23 -1.06 -5.97 -9.12
CA THR A 23 0.05 -6.80 -8.61
C THR A 23 1.17 -6.82 -9.64
N VAL A 24 2.36 -6.40 -9.19
CA VAL A 24 3.58 -6.42 -10.00
C VAL A 24 4.27 -7.77 -9.83
N CYS A 25 4.48 -8.18 -8.58
CA CYS A 25 4.95 -9.51 -8.24
C CYS A 25 4.57 -9.88 -6.80
N GLN A 26 4.64 -11.17 -6.50
CA GLN A 26 4.42 -11.72 -5.17
C GLN A 26 5.28 -12.97 -5.03
N GLY A 27 5.67 -13.30 -3.80
CA GLY A 27 6.49 -14.48 -3.58
C GLY A 27 6.84 -14.70 -2.12
N PRO A 28 7.57 -15.79 -1.84
CA PRO A 28 8.05 -16.09 -0.50
C PRO A 28 9.11 -15.09 -0.02
N ILE A 29 9.16 -14.90 1.29
CA ILE A 29 10.23 -14.22 2.03
C ILE A 29 11.14 -15.33 2.56
N HIS A 30 12.39 -15.40 2.09
CA HIS A 30 13.32 -16.50 2.39
C HIS A 30 14.22 -16.25 3.60
N SER A 31 13.87 -15.29 4.45
CA SER A 31 14.72 -14.87 5.56
C SER A 31 14.52 -15.69 6.82
N ASN A 32 15.63 -16.02 7.48
CA ASN A 32 15.68 -16.63 8.81
C ASN A 32 15.59 -15.60 9.95
N SER A 33 15.39 -14.31 9.63
CA SER A 33 15.28 -13.26 10.65
C SER A 33 13.93 -13.34 11.36
N PRO A 34 13.86 -13.38 12.71
CA PRO A 34 12.60 -13.31 13.43
C PRO A 34 11.81 -12.02 13.15
N LYS A 35 12.48 -10.95 12.70
CA LYS A 35 11.84 -9.71 12.22
C LYS A 35 11.03 -9.92 10.93
N ALA A 36 11.32 -10.97 10.16
CA ALA A 36 10.65 -11.27 8.90
C ALA A 36 9.24 -11.85 9.06
N THR A 37 8.67 -11.86 10.27
CA THR A 37 7.33 -12.41 10.55
C THR A 37 6.27 -11.34 10.78
N THR A 38 6.66 -10.07 10.99
CA THR A 38 5.70 -9.00 11.29
C THR A 38 5.09 -8.40 10.01
N PRO A 39 3.80 -8.03 10.02
CA PRO A 39 3.19 -7.29 8.92
C PRO A 39 3.84 -5.92 8.75
N ILE A 40 4.36 -5.62 7.56
CA ILE A 40 5.03 -4.34 7.27
C ILE A 40 4.50 -3.78 5.94
N LEU A 41 4.37 -2.46 5.89
CA LEU A 41 4.10 -1.70 4.67
C LEU A 41 5.24 -0.75 4.40
N ILE A 42 5.66 -0.65 3.14
CA ILE A 42 6.64 0.30 2.66
C ILE A 42 6.12 0.85 1.33
N THR A 43 6.30 2.15 1.07
CA THR A 43 5.71 2.79 -0.11
C THR A 43 6.68 3.74 -0.80
N GLY A 44 6.43 4.01 -2.09
CA GLY A 44 7.13 5.06 -2.83
C GLY A 44 8.64 4.89 -2.86
N MET A 45 9.37 6.00 -2.64
CA MET A 45 10.84 6.03 -2.69
C MET A 45 11.50 5.25 -1.56
N ASP A 46 10.80 5.00 -0.45
CA ASP A 46 11.37 4.28 0.69
C ASP A 46 11.62 2.80 0.35
N ILE A 47 10.88 2.25 -0.62
CA ILE A 47 11.14 0.92 -1.18
C ILE A 47 12.51 0.90 -1.86
N LYS A 48 12.82 1.92 -2.66
CA LYS A 48 14.12 2.04 -3.36
C LYS A 48 15.25 2.28 -2.37
N ASN A 49 15.06 3.21 -1.43
CA ASN A 49 16.05 3.53 -0.39
C ASN A 49 16.36 2.32 0.50
N GLY A 50 15.35 1.47 0.75
CA GLY A 50 15.46 0.26 1.55
C GLY A 50 15.87 -1.01 0.78
N ALA A 51 16.20 -0.93 -0.51
CA ALA A 51 16.43 -2.11 -1.34
C ALA A 51 17.50 -3.07 -0.79
N ASN A 52 18.60 -2.53 -0.25
CA ASN A 52 19.65 -3.34 0.37
C ASN A 52 19.14 -4.10 1.61
N VAL A 53 18.32 -3.44 2.44
CA VAL A 53 17.71 -4.05 3.63
C VAL A 53 16.71 -5.13 3.21
N LEU A 54 15.91 -4.88 2.17
CA LEU A 54 14.98 -5.87 1.63
C LEU A 54 15.70 -7.13 1.13
N ALA A 55 16.81 -6.96 0.42
CA ALA A 55 17.62 -8.08 -0.06
C ALA A 55 18.25 -8.86 1.10
N GLN A 56 18.88 -8.18 2.06
CA GLN A 56 19.63 -8.82 3.15
C GLN A 56 18.73 -9.43 4.23
N GLU A 57 17.72 -8.69 4.67
CA GLU A 57 16.88 -9.09 5.80
C GLU A 57 15.65 -9.87 5.39
N TYR A 58 15.20 -9.80 4.13
CA TYR A 58 13.97 -10.46 3.68
C TYR A 58 14.20 -11.38 2.47
N GLY A 59 15.37 -11.35 1.83
CA GLY A 59 15.63 -12.09 0.60
C GLY A 59 14.74 -11.64 -0.56
N VAL A 60 14.26 -10.38 -0.53
CA VAL A 60 13.32 -9.84 -1.51
C VAL A 60 14.08 -8.98 -2.51
N THR A 61 14.02 -9.36 -3.78
CA THR A 61 14.47 -8.55 -4.91
C THR A 61 13.27 -8.15 -5.74
N LEU A 62 13.06 -6.85 -5.92
CA LEU A 62 11.92 -6.30 -6.64
C LEU A 62 12.29 -5.96 -8.08
N PRO A 63 11.35 -6.08 -9.03
CA PRO A 63 11.57 -5.62 -10.39
C PRO A 63 11.75 -4.11 -10.44
N GLU A 64 12.64 -3.63 -11.32
CA GLU A 64 12.89 -2.20 -11.52
C GLU A 64 11.73 -1.50 -12.25
N TYR A 65 11.04 -2.22 -13.13
CA TYR A 65 9.94 -1.70 -13.93
C TYR A 65 8.63 -1.68 -13.14
N LEU A 66 7.93 -0.55 -13.23
CA LEU A 66 6.58 -0.36 -12.70
C LEU A 66 5.66 0.14 -13.80
N PRO A 67 4.37 -0.22 -13.78
CA PRO A 67 3.38 0.37 -14.66
C PRO A 67 3.38 1.91 -14.58
N ASP A 68 3.28 2.58 -15.73
CA ASP A 68 3.26 4.03 -15.80
C ASP A 68 2.14 4.64 -14.95
N GLY A 69 2.49 5.67 -14.17
CA GLY A 69 1.55 6.34 -13.26
C GLY A 69 1.13 5.50 -12.03
N GLY A 70 1.77 4.35 -11.81
CA GLY A 70 1.59 3.52 -10.63
C GLY A 70 2.41 4.01 -9.44
N PHE A 71 1.77 4.15 -8.28
CA PHE A 71 2.45 4.39 -7.01
C PHE A 71 2.80 3.04 -6.36
N PRO A 72 4.08 2.73 -6.13
CA PRO A 72 4.50 1.42 -5.64
C PRO A 72 4.27 1.26 -4.13
N ILE A 73 3.79 0.07 -3.77
CA ILE A 73 3.54 -0.35 -2.40
C ILE A 73 4.06 -1.77 -2.25
N LEU A 74 4.90 -1.98 -1.24
CA LEU A 74 5.36 -3.28 -0.80
C LEU A 74 4.69 -3.63 0.52
N ALA A 75 4.03 -4.78 0.54
CA ALA A 75 3.48 -5.37 1.75
C ALA A 75 4.25 -6.64 2.08
N LEU A 76 4.89 -6.70 3.26
CA LEU A 76 5.59 -7.87 3.78
C LEU A 76 4.69 -8.56 4.81
N ASN A 77 4.65 -9.89 4.77
CA ASN A 77 3.78 -10.73 5.58
C ASN A 77 2.28 -10.39 5.43
N LEU A 78 1.90 -9.86 4.27
CA LEU A 78 0.57 -9.33 4.00
C LEU A 78 0.17 -9.65 2.58
N ASN A 79 -1.09 -10.02 2.39
CA ASN A 79 -1.72 -10.10 1.08
C ASN A 79 -2.86 -9.09 1.03
N ILE A 80 -2.75 -8.12 0.11
CA ILE A 80 -3.68 -7.00 -0.02
C ILE A 80 -4.73 -7.34 -1.08
N ARG A 81 -5.99 -7.09 -0.76
CA ARG A 81 -7.15 -7.45 -1.59
C ARG A 81 -7.89 -6.27 -2.19
N ASP A 82 -8.18 -5.26 -1.37
CA ASP A 82 -8.91 -4.06 -1.79
C ASP A 82 -8.23 -2.81 -1.20
N ALA A 83 -8.35 -1.69 -1.91
CA ALA A 83 -7.79 -0.42 -1.52
C ALA A 83 -8.76 0.71 -1.85
N ARG A 84 -8.93 1.63 -0.92
CA ARG A 84 -9.78 2.81 -1.07
C ARG A 84 -9.07 4.04 -0.54
N TYR A 85 -9.23 5.15 -1.24
CA TYR A 85 -8.59 6.41 -0.89
C TYR A 85 -9.63 7.46 -0.53
N ARG A 86 -9.38 8.20 0.57
CA ARG A 86 -10.17 9.35 0.99
C ARG A 86 -9.34 10.32 1.81
N GLY A 87 -9.36 11.59 1.43
CA GLY A 87 -8.71 12.67 2.19
C GLY A 87 -7.19 12.49 2.23
N PHE A 88 -6.66 12.03 3.37
CA PHE A 88 -5.23 11.77 3.57
C PHE A 88 -4.91 10.27 3.68
N THR A 89 -5.91 9.40 3.65
CA THR A 89 -5.74 7.99 4.02
C THR A 89 -6.10 7.09 2.85
N MET A 90 -5.19 6.17 2.54
CA MET A 90 -5.49 4.98 1.76
C MET A 90 -5.71 3.82 2.72
N THR A 91 -6.97 3.43 2.85
CA THR A 91 -7.41 2.30 3.65
C THR A 91 -7.46 1.07 2.76
N MET A 92 -6.76 0.03 3.17
CA MET A 92 -6.65 -1.24 2.48
C MET A 92 -7.23 -2.35 3.35
N THR A 93 -7.77 -3.37 2.69
CA THR A 93 -8.11 -4.64 3.34
C THR A 93 -7.20 -5.73 2.83
N GLY A 94 -6.83 -6.63 3.72
CA GLY A 94 -5.98 -7.76 3.40
C GLY A 94 -6.07 -8.82 4.47
N ARG A 95 -5.13 -9.76 4.40
CA ARG A 95 -4.92 -10.79 5.41
C ARG A 95 -3.46 -10.85 5.79
N PHE A 96 -3.19 -11.24 7.02
CA PHE A 96 -1.87 -11.68 7.41
C PHE A 96 -1.46 -12.90 6.57
N ALA A 97 -0.27 -12.83 5.96
CA ALA A 97 0.25 -13.84 5.07
C ALA A 97 1.73 -14.05 5.38
N PRO A 98 2.06 -14.71 6.52
CA PRO A 98 3.44 -14.84 6.99
C PRO A 98 4.32 -15.52 5.94
N GLY A 99 5.57 -15.05 5.84
CA GLY A 99 6.56 -15.57 4.89
C GLY A 99 6.28 -15.21 3.43
N ASN A 100 5.39 -14.25 3.14
CA ASN A 100 5.09 -13.83 1.78
C ASN A 100 5.15 -12.31 1.63
N TYR A 101 5.56 -11.83 0.47
CA TYR A 101 5.46 -10.42 0.09
C TYR A 101 4.45 -10.25 -1.05
N HIS A 102 3.85 -9.06 -1.09
CA HIS A 102 3.00 -8.59 -2.17
C HIS A 102 3.49 -7.21 -2.61
N TYR A 103 4.00 -7.13 -3.84
CA TYR A 103 4.44 -5.89 -4.46
C TYR A 103 3.45 -5.48 -5.54
N PHE A 104 2.86 -4.30 -5.39
CA PHE A 104 1.79 -3.85 -6.26
C PHE A 104 1.83 -2.33 -6.45
N THR A 105 1.08 -1.86 -7.43
CA THR A 105 0.84 -0.43 -7.63
C THR A 105 -0.62 -0.07 -7.49
N VAL A 106 -0.86 1.19 -7.18
CA VAL A 106 -2.16 1.86 -7.22
C VAL A 106 -2.07 3.14 -8.06
N PRO A 107 -3.16 3.65 -8.64
CA PRO A 107 -3.08 4.84 -9.51
C PRO A 107 -2.65 6.09 -8.73
N GLN A 108 -1.48 6.65 -9.04
CA GLN A 108 -0.92 7.80 -8.32
C GLN A 108 -1.73 9.09 -8.55
N ARG A 109 -2.42 9.20 -9.70
CA ARG A 109 -3.19 10.40 -10.10
C ARG A 109 -4.24 10.87 -9.09
N TYR A 110 -4.68 9.99 -8.19
CA TYR A 110 -5.64 10.35 -7.14
C TYR A 110 -4.99 10.97 -5.91
N PHE A 111 -3.67 10.92 -5.77
CA PHE A 111 -2.96 11.45 -4.61
C PHE A 111 -2.65 12.94 -4.78
N TYR A 112 -3.56 13.79 -4.29
CA TYR A 112 -3.43 15.25 -4.34
C TYR A 112 -2.88 15.87 -3.05
N LYS A 113 -2.55 15.05 -2.04
CA LYS A 113 -2.00 15.49 -0.75
C LYS A 113 -0.50 15.20 -0.68
N SER A 114 0.23 16.11 -0.03
CA SER A 114 1.67 15.95 0.23
C SER A 114 1.98 14.92 1.32
N LYS A 115 1.00 14.56 2.15
CA LYS A 115 1.10 13.54 3.19
C LYS A 115 0.02 12.50 2.96
N LEU A 116 0.40 11.23 3.02
CA LEU A 116 -0.51 10.09 2.88
C LEU A 116 -0.30 9.12 4.03
N PHE A 117 -1.39 8.58 4.54
CA PHE A 117 -1.42 7.48 5.49
C PHE A 117 -1.89 6.22 4.78
N PHE A 118 -1.15 5.15 4.92
CA PHE A 118 -1.50 3.83 4.40
C PHE A 118 -1.84 2.94 5.59
N GLU A 119 -3.02 2.35 5.57
CA GLU A 119 -3.50 1.51 6.67
C GLU A 119 -4.06 0.23 6.09
N VAL A 120 -3.59 -0.92 6.57
CA VAL A 120 -4.12 -2.23 6.20
C VAL A 120 -4.86 -2.80 7.38
N TYR A 121 -6.13 -3.13 7.15
CA TYR A 121 -6.97 -3.83 8.10
C TYR A 121 -7.16 -5.28 7.69
N ASP A 122 -7.22 -6.15 8.69
CA ASP A 122 -7.71 -7.50 8.51
C ASP A 122 -9.19 -7.44 8.14
N GLN A 123 -9.54 -8.08 7.02
CA GLN A 123 -10.90 -8.02 6.46
C GLN A 123 -11.94 -8.64 7.41
N ASP A 124 -11.55 -9.64 8.20
CA ASP A 124 -12.45 -10.43 9.03
C ASP A 124 -12.48 -9.89 10.48
N ALA A 125 -11.32 -9.55 11.03
CA ALA A 125 -11.19 -9.12 12.42
C ALA A 125 -11.33 -7.60 12.61
N VAL A 126 -11.26 -6.79 11.54
CA VAL A 126 -11.26 -5.32 11.60
C VAL A 126 -10.10 -4.79 12.48
N THR A 127 -9.02 -5.57 12.57
CA THR A 127 -7.81 -5.21 13.29
C THR A 127 -6.84 -4.53 12.34
N LEU A 128 -6.22 -3.43 12.77
CA LEU A 128 -5.14 -2.80 12.01
C LEU A 128 -3.92 -3.74 12.00
N LEU A 129 -3.51 -4.19 10.82
CA LEU A 129 -2.37 -5.08 10.63
C LEU A 129 -1.06 -4.31 10.45
N ALA A 130 -1.09 -3.24 9.65
CA ALA A 130 0.08 -2.42 9.39
C ALA A 130 -0.32 -0.99 9.04
N ARG A 131 0.59 -0.05 9.31
CA ARG A 131 0.46 1.35 8.89
C ARG A 131 1.77 1.91 8.37
N TYR A 132 1.66 2.83 7.42
CA TYR A 132 2.80 3.58 6.90
C TYR A 132 2.42 5.04 6.68
N SER A 133 3.36 5.96 6.89
CA SER A 133 3.17 7.38 6.59
C SER A 133 4.17 7.79 5.52
N PHE A 134 3.69 8.36 4.44
CA PHE A 134 4.52 8.81 3.33
C PHE A 134 4.37 10.30 3.11
N PHE A 135 5.48 10.97 2.83
CA PHE A 135 5.51 12.36 2.40
C PHE A 135 5.90 12.39 0.93
N MET A 136 4.97 12.81 0.07
CA MET A 136 5.29 13.04 -1.32
C MET A 136 6.27 14.20 -1.43
N PRO A 137 7.41 14.02 -2.14
CA PRO A 137 8.27 15.13 -2.52
C PRO A 137 7.43 16.16 -3.26
N GLN A 138 7.59 17.44 -2.94
CA GLN A 138 6.93 18.50 -3.69
C GLN A 138 7.61 18.66 -5.06
N SER A 139 7.31 17.79 -6.02
CA SER A 139 7.67 18.04 -7.41
C SER A 139 6.61 18.94 -8.03
N ASN A 140 6.99 20.20 -8.30
CA ASN A 140 6.27 21.25 -9.04
C ASN A 140 4.79 20.96 -9.37
N ARG A 141 3.90 21.54 -8.56
CA ARG A 141 2.49 21.82 -8.93
C ARG A 141 2.44 22.89 -10.03
N LEU A 142 3.02 22.62 -11.20
CA LEU A 142 2.87 23.48 -12.36
C LEU A 142 1.94 22.80 -13.36
N ASN A 143 0.77 23.43 -13.48
CA ASN A 143 -0.12 23.45 -14.63
C ASN A 143 -0.75 22.12 -15.04
N ASN A 144 -1.95 21.87 -14.51
CA ASN A 144 -3.05 21.34 -15.31
C ASN A 144 -4.38 21.72 -14.65
N HIS A 145 -4.72 23.01 -14.73
CA HIS A 145 -6.12 23.41 -14.76
C HIS A 145 -6.55 23.40 -16.22
N PRO A 146 -7.48 22.54 -16.66
CA PRO A 146 -8.20 22.80 -17.89
C PRO A 146 -9.11 24.00 -17.64
N ARG A 147 -9.00 25.01 -18.51
CA ARG A 147 -10.02 26.05 -18.66
C ARG A 147 -11.29 25.46 -19.25
#